data_AF-A0A661HIL6-F1
#
_entry.id   AF-A0A661HIL6-F1
#
_cell.length_a   1.000
_cell.length_b   1.000
_cell.length_c   1.000
_cell.angle_alpha   90.00
_cell.angle_beta   90.00
_cell.angle_gamma   90.00
#
_symmetry.space_group_name_H-M   'P 1'
#
loop_
_entity.id
_entity.type
_entity.pdbx_description
1 polymer ?
#
loop_
_entity_poly.entity_id
_entity_poly.type
_entity_poly.pdbx_seq_one_letter_code
_entity_poly.pdbx_strand_id
1 'polypeptide(L)'
;MNKMINKSNIPVRLSRAEIKNLKTSVYALDTHASLYLFGSRTDVTKRGGDIDILLISKQLKRNDLSKIRWHFFREFGEQKLDIVIDDGSKCTSFVRMVFPKAVKL
;
A
#
# COMPACT_ATOMS: atom_id res chain seq x y z
N MET A 1 23.74 19.44 -9.40
CA MET A 1 23.12 18.27 -10.06
C MET A 1 22.89 17.19 -9.00
N ASN A 2 21.71 16.66 -8.69
CA ASN A 2 20.49 16.50 -9.47
C ASN A 2 19.26 16.86 -8.61
N LYS A 3 18.42 17.75 -9.13
CA LYS A 3 17.08 18.01 -8.61
C LYS A 3 16.23 16.80 -8.98
N MET A 4 16.23 15.78 -8.13
CA MET A 4 15.50 14.54 -8.40
C MET A 4 13.98 14.76 -8.24
N ILE A 5 13.38 15.06 -9.40
CA ILE A 5 12.11 14.56 -9.93
C ILE A 5 10.87 14.85 -9.07
N ASN A 6 9.99 15.67 -9.66
CA ASN A 6 8.61 15.91 -9.24
C ASN A 6 7.93 14.65 -8.71
N LYS A 7 7.77 14.55 -7.39
CA LYS A 7 6.96 13.51 -6.75
C LYS A 7 5.50 13.83 -7.02
N SER A 8 4.86 13.00 -7.83
CA SER A 8 3.42 12.99 -8.08
C SER A 8 2.67 13.22 -6.77
N ASN A 9 1.94 14.33 -6.65
CA ASN A 9 1.15 14.62 -5.47
C ASN A 9 -0.14 13.80 -5.57
N ILE A 10 -0.04 12.51 -5.26
CA ILE A 10 -1.17 11.58 -5.28
C ILE A 10 -2.15 12.05 -4.18
N PRO A 11 -3.42 12.38 -4.50
CA PRO A 11 -4.38 12.87 -3.52
C PRO A 11 -4.88 11.72 -2.64
N VAL A 12 -4.07 11.35 -1.65
CA VAL A 12 -4.37 10.30 -0.66
C VAL A 12 -4.06 10.80 0.74
N ARG A 13 -4.70 10.20 1.73
CA ARG A 13 -4.50 10.49 3.15
C ARG A 13 -3.38 9.64 3.76
N LEU A 14 -2.26 9.56 3.06
CA LEU A 14 -1.00 9.00 3.57
C LEU A 14 0.10 10.05 3.40
N SER A 15 0.93 10.17 4.42
CA SER A 15 2.14 10.98 4.36
C SER A 15 3.16 10.39 3.38
N ARG A 16 4.08 11.24 2.93
CA ARG A 16 5.19 10.81 2.08
C ARG A 16 6.11 9.79 2.77
N ALA A 17 6.24 9.88 4.09
CA ALA A 17 7.03 8.94 4.88
C ALA A 17 6.37 7.57 4.92
N GLU A 18 5.06 7.50 5.18
CA GLU A 18 4.29 6.26 5.17
C GLU A 18 4.34 5.55 3.80
N ILE A 19 4.12 6.30 2.70
CA ILE A 19 4.22 5.74 1.35
C ILE A 19 5.64 5.20 1.08
N LYS A 20 6.68 5.94 1.50
CA LYS A 20 8.07 5.51 1.34
C LYS A 20 8.35 4.23 2.12
N ASN A 21 7.95 4.16 3.39
CA ASN A 21 8.12 2.97 4.23
C ASN A 21 7.42 1.74 3.61
N LEU A 22 6.16 1.89 3.17
CA LEU A 22 5.40 0.81 2.53
C LEU A 22 6.11 0.32 1.26
N LYS A 23 6.54 1.24 0.37
CA LYS A 23 7.29 0.89 -0.84
C LYS A 23 8.60 0.17 -0.51
N THR A 24 9.40 0.71 0.40
CA THR A 24 10.68 0.10 0.79
C THR A 24 10.48 -1.29 1.38
N SER A 25 9.51 -1.46 2.28
CA SER A 25 9.23 -2.75 2.93
C SER A 25 8.73 -3.79 1.92
N VAL A 26 7.87 -3.40 0.97
CA VAL A 26 7.35 -4.28 -0.08
C VAL A 26 8.45 -4.64 -1.07
N TYR A 27 9.20 -3.66 -1.59
CA TYR A 27 10.20 -3.89 -2.63
C TYR A 27 11.47 -4.58 -2.13
N ALA A 28 11.74 -4.54 -0.82
CA ALA A 28 12.76 -5.38 -0.21
C ALA A 28 12.42 -6.88 -0.26
N LEU A 29 11.13 -7.23 -0.38
CA LEU A 29 10.64 -8.60 -0.42
C LEU A 29 10.29 -9.06 -1.84
N ASP A 30 9.74 -8.16 -2.67
CA ASP A 30 9.48 -8.39 -4.09
C ASP A 30 9.55 -7.07 -4.87
N THR A 31 10.61 -6.89 -5.66
CA THR A 31 10.84 -5.68 -6.49
C THR A 31 9.81 -5.50 -7.60
N HIS A 32 9.05 -6.55 -7.95
CA HIS A 32 8.04 -6.52 -9.01
C HIS A 32 6.62 -6.41 -8.48
N ALA A 33 6.44 -6.36 -7.15
CA ALA A 33 5.12 -6.18 -6.56
C ALA A 33 4.51 -4.84 -6.97
N SER A 34 3.19 -4.80 -7.16
CA SER A 34 2.44 -3.56 -7.34
C SER A 34 1.68 -3.22 -6.05
N LEU A 35 1.84 -1.97 -5.60
CA LEU A 35 1.29 -1.46 -4.34
C LEU A 35 0.16 -0.48 -4.64
N TYR A 36 -1.01 -0.71 -4.06
CA TYR A 36 -2.17 0.15 -4.20
C TYR A 36 -2.79 0.46 -2.83
N LEU A 37 -3.23 1.70 -2.66
CA LEU A 37 -4.11 2.10 -1.58
C LEU A 37 -5.56 1.95 -2.04
N PHE A 38 -6.41 1.37 -1.19
CA PHE A 38 -7.85 1.42 -1.40
C PHE A 38 -8.55 1.90 -0.13
N GLY A 39 -9.89 1.83 -0.10
CA GLY A 39 -10.66 2.14 1.09
C GLY A 39 -10.73 3.63 1.40
N SER A 40 -10.88 3.97 2.68
CA SER A 40 -11.25 5.33 3.11
C SER A 40 -10.18 6.39 2.88
N ARG A 41 -8.89 6.00 2.85
CA ARG A 41 -7.76 6.92 2.72
C ARG A 41 -7.44 7.33 1.27
N THR A 42 -8.16 6.82 0.28
CA THR A 42 -8.10 7.35 -1.10
C THR A 42 -8.90 8.65 -1.26
N ASP A 43 -9.79 8.96 -0.32
CA ASP A 43 -10.63 10.15 -0.34
C ASP A 43 -10.14 11.18 0.69
N VAL A 44 -9.59 12.30 0.19
CA VAL A 44 -9.05 13.38 1.01
C VAL A 44 -10.08 14.12 1.86
N THR A 45 -11.38 13.96 1.56
CA THR A 45 -12.47 14.63 2.30
C THR A 45 -12.86 13.88 3.57
N LYS A 46 -12.54 12.59 3.67
CA LYS A 46 -12.87 11.74 4.83
C LYS A 46 -11.93 12.00 6.01
N ARG A 47 -12.30 11.49 7.20
CA ARG A 47 -11.49 11.53 8.43
C ARG A 47 -11.42 10.16 9.09
N GLY A 48 -10.38 9.93 9.91
CA GLY A 48 -10.11 8.62 10.53
C GLY A 48 -9.86 7.50 9.51
N GLY A 49 -9.98 6.26 9.98
CA GLY A 49 -9.96 5.04 9.17
C GLY A 49 -8.62 4.31 9.13
N ASP A 50 -8.70 3.04 8.76
CA ASP A 50 -7.57 2.12 8.60
C ASP A 50 -6.78 2.43 7.32
N ILE A 51 -5.57 1.87 7.23
CA ILE A 51 -4.80 1.86 5.98
C ILE A 51 -5.08 0.54 5.27
N ASP A 52 -5.80 0.61 4.17
CA ASP A 52 -6.15 -0.54 3.35
C ASP A 52 -5.21 -0.64 2.14
N ILE A 53 -4.36 -1.66 2.11
CA ILE A 53 -3.36 -1.89 1.07
C ILE A 53 -3.67 -3.14 0.27
N LEU A 54 -3.69 -3.00 -1.06
CA LEU A 54 -3.71 -4.12 -2.00
C LEU A 54 -2.32 -4.30 -2.60
N LEU A 55 -1.74 -5.49 -2.43
CA LEU A 55 -0.52 -5.94 -3.07
C LEU A 55 -0.87 -6.89 -4.21
N ILE A 56 -0.32 -6.63 -5.39
CA ILE A 56 -0.31 -7.59 -6.49
C ILE A 56 1.11 -8.14 -6.62
N SER A 57 1.30 -9.42 -6.31
CA SER A 57 2.60 -10.09 -6.34
C SER A 57 2.42 -11.60 -6.50
N LYS A 58 3.26 -12.21 -7.34
CA LYS A 58 3.34 -13.67 -7.49
C LYS A 58 4.28 -14.33 -6.47
N GLN A 59 5.08 -13.54 -5.76
CA GLN A 59 6.15 -14.03 -4.88
C GLN A 59 5.78 -13.93 -3.40
N LEU A 60 5.17 -12.82 -3.01
CA LEU A 60 4.83 -12.54 -1.62
C LEU A 60 3.80 -13.53 -1.10
N LYS A 61 4.01 -14.00 0.13
CA LYS A 61 3.08 -14.88 0.83
C LYS A 61 2.46 -14.16 2.02
N ARG A 62 1.41 -14.76 2.59
CA ARG A 62 0.72 -14.23 3.78
C ARG A 62 1.68 -13.94 4.95
N ASN A 63 2.72 -14.76 5.13
CA ASN A 63 3.72 -14.59 6.19
C ASN A 63 4.60 -13.33 5.98
N ASP A 64 4.88 -12.93 4.74
CA ASP A 64 5.68 -11.74 4.44
C ASP A 64 4.95 -10.45 4.82
N LEU A 65 3.62 -10.48 4.80
CA LEU A 65 2.78 -9.34 5.19
C LEU A 65 2.98 -8.95 6.66
N SER A 66 3.40 -9.89 7.53
CA SER A 66 3.72 -9.59 8.93
C SER A 66 4.93 -8.67 9.06
N LYS A 67 5.97 -8.87 8.22
CA LYS A 67 7.17 -8.02 8.19
C LYS A 67 6.83 -6.61 7.76
N ILE A 68 6.00 -6.46 6.72
CA ILE A 68 5.54 -5.15 6.23
C ILE A 68 4.79 -4.41 7.34
N ARG A 69 3.85 -5.08 8.02
CA ARG A 69 3.13 -4.49 9.17
C ARG A 69 4.07 -4.08 10.29
N TRP A 70 5.02 -4.94 10.63
CA TRP A 70 5.98 -4.66 11.69
C TRP A 70 6.85 -3.45 11.38
N HIS A 71 7.38 -3.36 10.16
CA HIS A 71 8.18 -2.19 9.74
C HIS A 71 7.38 -0.89 9.76
N PHE A 72 6.10 -0.94 9.37
CA PHE A 72 5.23 0.22 9.44
C PHE A 72 4.94 0.63 10.89
N PHE A 73 4.56 -0.33 11.73
CA PHE A 73 4.28 -0.11 13.15
C PHE A 73 5.49 0.46 13.90
N ARG A 74 6.69 -0.06 13.61
CA ARG A 74 7.94 0.41 14.23
C ARG A 74 8.25 1.88 13.94
N GLU A 75 7.81 2.41 12.80
CA GLU A 75 8.08 3.80 12.40
C GLU A 75 6.94 4.75 12.77
N PHE A 76 5.67 4.31 12.67
CA PHE A 76 4.50 5.18 12.82
C PHE A 76 3.60 4.85 14.02
N GLY A 77 3.98 3.86 14.83
CA GLY A 77 3.22 3.41 15.99
C GLY A 77 1.97 2.62 15.63
N GLU A 78 1.01 2.60 16.56
CA GLU A 78 -0.24 1.86 16.40
C GLU A 78 -1.13 2.53 15.34
N GLN A 79 -1.02 2.04 14.12
CA GLN A 79 -1.95 2.31 13.03
C GLN A 79 -2.42 0.99 12.45
N LYS A 80 -3.73 0.84 12.28
CA LYS A 80 -4.31 -0.37 11.69
C LYS A 80 -3.98 -0.41 10.19
N LEU A 81 -3.18 -1.39 9.80
CA LEU A 81 -2.72 -1.64 8.43
C LEU A 81 -3.23 -2.99 7.95
N ASP A 82 -4.30 -2.94 7.15
CA ASP A 82 -4.93 -4.10 6.55
C ASP A 82 -4.36 -4.32 5.15
N ILE A 83 -3.73 -5.49 4.95
CA ILE A 83 -3.04 -5.84 3.71
C ILE A 83 -3.74 -7.05 3.07
N VAL A 84 -4.21 -6.83 1.85
CA VAL A 84 -4.74 -7.85 0.95
C VAL A 84 -3.69 -8.15 -0.12
N ILE A 85 -3.52 -9.43 -0.45
CA ILE A 85 -2.59 -9.88 -1.49
C ILE A 85 -3.35 -10.66 -2.57
N ASP A 86 -3.01 -10.38 -3.82
CA ASP A 86 -3.49 -11.06 -5.03
C ASP A 86 -2.29 -11.40 -5.94
N ASP A 87 -2.35 -12.49 -6.68
CA ASP A 87 -1.28 -12.94 -7.58
C ASP A 87 -1.32 -12.29 -8.97
N GLY A 88 -2.29 -11.39 -9.18
CA GLY A 88 -2.55 -10.69 -10.43
C GLY A 88 -3.74 -11.24 -11.19
N SER A 89 -4.26 -12.41 -10.80
CA SER A 89 -5.46 -13.02 -11.38
C SER A 89 -6.71 -12.16 -11.14
N LYS A 90 -6.73 -11.34 -10.07
CA LYS A 90 -7.88 -10.53 -9.64
C LYS A 90 -9.14 -11.38 -9.55
N CYS A 91 -9.01 -12.63 -9.14
CA CYS A 91 -10.11 -13.58 -9.24
C CYS A 91 -11.15 -13.40 -8.14
N THR A 92 -10.74 -12.89 -6.97
CA THR A 92 -11.64 -12.72 -5.83
C THR A 92 -12.62 -11.56 -6.05
N SER A 93 -13.88 -11.74 -5.66
CA SER A 93 -14.92 -10.71 -5.78
C SER A 93 -14.51 -9.41 -5.08
N PHE A 94 -13.82 -9.54 -3.94
CA PHE A 94 -13.28 -8.40 -3.21
C PHE A 94 -12.26 -7.61 -4.05
N VAL A 95 -11.25 -8.26 -4.61
CA VAL A 95 -10.22 -7.60 -5.43
C VAL A 95 -10.84 -6.94 -6.67
N ARG A 96 -11.78 -7.62 -7.34
CA ARG A 96 -12.51 -7.04 -8.50
C ARG A 96 -13.28 -5.77 -8.13
N MET A 97 -13.84 -5.70 -6.92
CA MET A 97 -14.59 -4.55 -6.44
C MET A 97 -13.69 -3.37 -6.07
N VAL A 98 -12.54 -3.61 -5.43
CA VAL A 98 -11.68 -2.55 -4.91
C VAL A 98 -10.66 -2.05 -5.93
N PHE A 99 -10.13 -2.91 -6.80
CA PHE A 99 -9.04 -2.57 -7.73
C PHE A 99 -9.36 -1.38 -8.65
N PRO A 100 -10.57 -1.25 -9.25
CA PRO A 100 -10.90 -0.10 -10.10
C PRO A 100 -10.92 1.24 -9.36
N LYS A 101 -11.07 1.22 -8.03
CA LYS A 101 -11.11 2.41 -7.16
C LYS A 101 -9.80 2.63 -6.40
N ALA A 102 -8.85 1.72 -6.57
CA ALA A 102 -7.58 1.76 -5.85
C ALA A 102 -6.62 2.75 -6.50
N VAL A 103 -5.85 3.45 -5.68
CA VAL A 103 -4.84 4.41 -6.10
C VAL A 103 -3.49 3.73 -6.05
N LYS A 104 -2.79 3.67 -7.19
CA LYS A 104 -1.43 3.14 -7.25
C LYS A 104 -0.49 4.07 -6.48
N LEU A 105 0.28 3.51 -5.54
CA LEU A 105 1.20 4.27 -4.70
C LEU A 105 2.58 4.42 -5.34
#